data_AF-A0A1V1PFV8-F1
#
_entry.id   AF-A0A1V1PFV8-F1
#
_cell.length_a   1.000
_cell.length_b   1.000
_cell.length_c   1.000
_cell.angle_alpha   90.00
_cell.angle_beta   90.00
_cell.angle_gamma   90.00
#
_symmetry.space_group_name_H-M   'P 1'
#
loop_
_entity.id
_entity.type
_entity.pdbx_description
1 polymer ?
#
loop_
_entity_poly.entity_id
_entity_poly.type
_entity_poly.pdbx_seq_one_letter_code
_entity_poly.pdbx_strand_id
1 'polypeptide(L)'
;MSRQISKVIRYAQKRQMPISSVKFLKGITHFYTADPPYHNCYAGFLCCAISPWGDVSPCVDMESSVNIRNKPLDQIWTSNTFHLLRGEAQSCSRRCWDTTNAELSIRCQLSGFLYEINNNVKDIMRYK
;
A
#
# COMPACT_ATOMS: atom_id res chain seq x y z
N MET A 1 -14.60 -5.18 -18.06
CA MET A 1 -13.64 -5.60 -17.03
C MET A 1 -14.27 -5.68 -15.62
N SER A 2 -15.03 -4.68 -15.16
CA SER A 2 -15.60 -4.60 -13.80
C SER A 2 -16.54 -5.75 -13.39
N ARG A 3 -17.27 -6.34 -14.36
CA ARG A 3 -18.12 -7.53 -14.11
C ARG A 3 -17.31 -8.75 -13.68
N GLN A 4 -16.13 -8.99 -14.27
CA GLN A 4 -15.32 -10.16 -13.95
C GLN A 4 -14.69 -10.01 -12.56
N ILE A 5 -14.18 -8.82 -12.24
CA ILE A 5 -13.65 -8.51 -10.90
C ILE A 5 -14.70 -8.74 -9.83
N SER A 6 -15.93 -8.27 -10.05
CA SER A 6 -17.02 -8.48 -9.09
C SER A 6 -17.34 -9.96 -8.88
N LYS A 7 -17.25 -10.80 -9.92
CA LYS A 7 -17.44 -12.25 -9.79
C LYS A 7 -16.32 -12.90 -8.97
N VAL A 8 -15.06 -12.54 -9.25
CA VAL A 8 -13.88 -13.07 -8.54
C VAL A 8 -13.94 -12.70 -7.06
N ILE A 9 -14.22 -11.44 -6.72
CA ILE A 9 -14.37 -10.98 -5.33
C ILE A 9 -15.44 -11.81 -4.60
N ARG A 10 -16.64 -11.96 -5.19
CA ARG A 10 -17.73 -12.75 -4.58
C ARG A 10 -17.34 -14.21 -4.39
N TYR A 11 -16.66 -14.81 -5.36
CA TYR A 11 -16.22 -16.20 -5.28
C TYR A 11 -15.19 -16.39 -4.16
N ALA A 12 -14.19 -15.51 -4.08
CA ALA A 12 -13.16 -15.55 -3.05
C ALA A 12 -13.74 -15.35 -1.64
N GLN A 13 -14.66 -14.38 -1.47
CA GLN A 13 -15.36 -14.13 -0.21
C GLN A 13 -16.20 -15.32 0.23
N LYS A 14 -16.93 -15.97 -0.69
CA LYS A 14 -17.71 -17.18 -0.39
C LYS A 14 -16.83 -18.34 0.09
N ARG A 15 -15.59 -18.40 -0.41
CA ARG A 15 -14.59 -19.42 -0.04
C ARG A 15 -13.69 -18.99 1.12
N GLN A 16 -13.92 -17.82 1.72
CA GLN A 16 -13.10 -17.27 2.81
C GLN A 16 -11.60 -17.19 2.47
N MET A 17 -11.29 -16.99 1.18
CA MET A 17 -9.92 -16.80 0.71
C MET A 17 -9.44 -15.41 1.12
N PRO A 18 -8.19 -15.28 1.61
CA PRO A 18 -7.60 -13.96 1.83
C PRO A 18 -7.47 -13.25 0.49
N ILE A 19 -7.93 -12.01 0.44
CA ILE A 19 -7.85 -11.14 -0.72
C ILE A 19 -7.47 -9.74 -0.29
N SER A 20 -6.88 -8.97 -1.21
CA SER A 20 -6.79 -7.52 -1.07
C SER A 20 -8.17 -6.90 -0.81
N SER A 21 -8.16 -5.69 -0.26
CA SER A 21 -9.38 -4.93 0.03
C SER A 21 -10.29 -4.84 -1.19
N VAL A 22 -11.59 -4.94 -0.95
CA VAL A 22 -12.61 -4.85 -2.00
C VAL A 22 -12.52 -3.50 -2.73
N LYS A 23 -12.21 -2.42 -2.00
CA LYS A 23 -11.98 -1.08 -2.56
C LYS A 23 -10.81 -1.06 -3.53
N PHE A 24 -9.66 -1.63 -3.16
CA PHE A 24 -8.50 -1.76 -4.05
C PHE A 24 -8.82 -2.59 -5.30
N LEU A 25 -9.44 -3.76 -5.11
CA LEU A 25 -9.77 -4.68 -6.21
C LEU A 25 -10.79 -4.09 -7.18
N LYS A 26 -11.81 -3.37 -6.70
CA LYS A 26 -12.76 -2.66 -7.59
C LYS A 26 -12.08 -1.48 -8.31
N GLY A 27 -11.17 -0.81 -7.64
CA GLY A 27 -10.45 0.35 -8.17
C GLY A 27 -9.49 0.03 -9.31
N ILE A 28 -8.98 -1.21 -9.43
CA ILE A 28 -8.05 -1.59 -10.51
C ILE A 28 -8.65 -1.35 -11.90
N THR A 29 -9.96 -1.58 -12.08
CA THR A 29 -10.59 -1.28 -13.37
C THR A 29 -10.54 0.19 -13.70
N HIS A 30 -10.84 1.01 -12.69
CA HIS A 30 -10.91 2.45 -12.84
C HIS A 30 -9.52 3.04 -13.09
N PHE A 31 -8.48 2.48 -12.45
CA PHE A 31 -7.08 2.84 -12.67
C PHE A 31 -6.65 2.72 -14.14
N TYR A 32 -7.12 1.70 -14.86
CA TYR A 32 -6.75 1.48 -16.27
C TYR A 32 -7.71 2.10 -17.29
N THR A 33 -8.94 2.46 -16.92
CA THR A 33 -9.97 2.89 -17.89
C THR A 33 -10.39 4.36 -17.76
N ALA A 34 -10.06 5.02 -16.66
CA ALA A 34 -10.39 6.43 -16.44
C ALA A 34 -9.16 7.16 -15.90
N ASP A 35 -9.25 8.48 -15.80
CA ASP A 35 -8.26 9.22 -15.03
C ASP A 35 -8.47 8.86 -13.55
N PRO A 36 -7.51 8.18 -12.90
CA PRO A 36 -7.75 7.57 -11.60
C PRO A 36 -8.03 8.63 -10.54
N PRO A 37 -8.88 8.33 -9.54
CA PRO A 37 -8.96 9.13 -8.35
C PRO A 37 -7.59 9.05 -7.69
N TYR A 38 -7.00 10.23 -7.50
CA TYR A 38 -5.79 10.37 -6.74
C TYR A 38 -6.02 9.81 -5.34
N HIS A 39 -5.28 8.77 -4.96
CA HIS A 39 -5.17 8.39 -3.56
C HIS A 39 -3.90 9.04 -3.02
N ASN A 40 -3.96 9.58 -1.80
CA ASN A 40 -2.77 10.03 -1.11
C ASN A 40 -1.88 8.82 -0.85
N CYS A 41 -0.66 8.82 -1.40
CA CYS A 41 0.33 7.79 -1.15
C CYS A 41 0.99 8.04 0.21
N TYR A 42 1.03 7.01 1.06
CA TYR A 42 1.68 7.05 2.36
C TYR A 42 2.92 6.14 2.43
N ALA A 43 3.53 5.87 1.28
CA ALA A 43 4.82 5.17 1.19
C ALA A 43 5.88 5.88 2.04
N GLY A 44 6.69 5.11 2.76
CA GLY A 44 7.64 5.63 3.76
C GLY A 44 7.03 6.02 5.11
N PHE A 45 5.71 6.22 5.21
CA PHE A 45 5.02 6.49 6.49
C PHE A 45 4.35 5.23 7.07
N LEU A 46 3.80 4.36 6.22
CA LEU A 46 3.16 3.12 6.64
C LEU A 46 4.07 1.91 6.51
N CYS A 47 4.97 1.94 5.53
CA CYS A 47 5.91 0.86 5.22
C CYS A 47 7.18 1.43 4.58
N CYS A 48 8.23 0.61 4.52
CA CYS A 48 9.41 0.83 3.68
C CYS A 48 9.71 -0.44 2.89
N ALA A 49 10.42 -0.29 1.79
CA ALA A 49 11.03 -1.40 1.08
C ALA A 49 12.47 -1.57 1.58
N ILE A 50 12.89 -2.82 1.78
CA ILE A 50 14.27 -3.16 2.10
C ILE A 50 14.78 -4.05 0.97
N SER A 51 15.80 -3.59 0.25
CA SER A 51 16.41 -4.35 -0.85
C SER A 51 17.14 -5.60 -0.34
N PRO A 52 17.46 -6.59 -1.19
CA PRO A 52 18.34 -7.71 -0.81
C PRO A 52 19.74 -7.25 -0.34
N TRP A 53 20.14 -6.05 -0.73
CA TRP A 53 21.40 -5.41 -0.31
C TRP A 53 21.24 -4.58 0.97
N GLY A 54 20.05 -4.57 1.57
CA GLY A 54 19.76 -3.89 2.82
C GLY A 54 19.41 -2.40 2.68
N ASP A 55 19.29 -1.88 1.46
CA ASP A 55 18.94 -0.47 1.24
C ASP A 55 17.48 -0.25 1.63
N VAL A 56 17.21 0.81 2.39
CA VAL A 56 15.89 1.10 2.96
C VAL A 56 15.27 2.28 2.23
N SER A 57 14.30 2.05 1.36
CA SER A 57 13.61 3.10 0.61
C SER A 57 12.16 3.26 1.06
N PRO A 58 11.55 4.45 0.88
CA PRO A 58 10.13 4.65 1.19
C PRO A 58 9.22 3.86 0.23
N CYS A 59 9.68 3.59 -0.99
CA CYS A 59 8.97 2.87 -2.05
C CYS A 59 9.96 1.99 -2.84
N VAL A 60 9.51 0.85 -3.36
CA VAL A 60 10.34 -0.08 -4.15
C VAL A 60 10.88 0.55 -5.44
N ASP A 61 10.17 1.53 -6.00
CA ASP A 61 10.57 2.21 -7.24
C ASP A 61 11.43 3.46 -6.99
N MET A 62 11.94 3.62 -5.78
CA MET A 62 12.79 4.74 -5.37
C MET A 62 14.14 4.24 -4.88
N GLU A 63 15.18 4.99 -5.23
CA GLU A 63 16.53 4.76 -4.72
C GLU A 63 16.61 5.11 -3.23
N SER A 64 17.63 4.56 -2.56
CA SER A 64 17.90 4.84 -1.15
C SER A 64 19.36 5.15 -0.92
N SER A 65 19.61 6.09 -0.02
CA SER A 65 20.92 6.45 0.51
C SER A 65 21.19 5.86 1.90
N VAL A 66 20.26 5.05 2.44
CA VAL A 66 20.35 4.47 3.79
C VAL A 66 20.28 2.95 3.74
N ASN A 67 21.08 2.29 4.57
CA ASN A 67 21.20 0.84 4.55
C ASN A 67 21.14 0.26 5.97
N ILE A 68 20.32 -0.80 6.13
CA ILE A 68 20.08 -1.47 7.42
C ILE A 68 21.33 -2.11 8.01
N ARG A 69 22.32 -2.44 7.18
CA ARG A 69 23.60 -3.02 7.61
C ARG A 69 24.48 -1.99 8.32
N ASN A 70 24.26 -0.70 8.05
CA ASN A 70 25.02 0.40 8.64
C ASN A 70 24.31 0.99 9.86
N LYS A 71 22.97 0.99 9.86
CA LYS A 71 22.16 1.61 10.91
C LYS A 71 20.88 0.80 11.17
N PRO A 72 20.49 0.55 12.42
CA PRO A 72 19.22 -0.14 12.75
C PRO A 72 17.98 0.54 12.16
N LEU A 73 16.94 -0.25 11.86
CA LEU A 73 15.76 0.22 11.12
C LEU A 73 15.02 1.32 11.86
N ASP A 74 14.85 1.19 13.16
CA ASP A 74 14.20 2.17 14.05
C ASP A 74 14.92 3.53 14.00
N GLN A 75 16.25 3.51 13.94
CA GLN A 75 17.05 4.72 13.83
C GLN A 75 17.10 5.28 12.40
N ILE A 76 16.96 4.45 11.36
CA ILE A 76 16.77 4.91 9.98
C ILE A 76 15.39 5.57 9.87
N TRP A 77 14.36 4.91 10.37
CA TRP A 77 12.96 5.33 10.27
C TRP A 77 12.71 6.71 10.88
N THR A 78 13.40 7.04 11.96
CA THR A 78 13.32 8.33 12.65
C THR A 78 14.39 9.33 12.19
N SER A 79 15.23 8.99 11.21
CA SER A 79 16.31 9.86 10.74
C SER A 79 15.80 10.97 9.81
N ASN A 80 16.49 12.12 9.85
CA ASN A 80 16.26 13.22 8.90
C ASN A 80 16.43 12.75 7.44
N THR A 81 17.41 11.89 7.16
CA THR A 81 17.61 11.35 5.81
C THR A 81 16.39 10.60 5.30
N PHE A 82 15.80 9.74 6.12
CA PHE A 82 14.60 9.00 5.72
C PHE A 82 13.36 9.91 5.68
N HIS A 83 13.29 10.96 6.51
CA HIS A 83 12.26 12.00 6.37
C HIS A 83 12.34 12.75 5.04
N LEU A 84 13.54 13.02 4.51
CA LEU A 84 13.70 13.61 3.18
C LEU A 84 13.21 12.65 2.08
N LEU A 85 13.60 11.37 2.16
CA LEU A 85 13.11 10.35 1.23
C LEU A 85 11.57 10.22 1.24
N ARG A 86 10.93 10.34 2.42
CA ARG A 86 9.45 10.40 2.51
C ARG A 86 8.88 11.59 1.76
N GLY A 87 9.51 12.76 1.87
CA GLY A 87 9.10 13.95 1.13
C GLY A 87 9.19 13.75 -0.39
N GLU A 88 10.27 13.11 -0.85
CA GLU A 88 10.42 12.73 -2.26
C GLU A 88 9.30 11.75 -2.69
N ALA A 89 8.99 10.76 -1.87
CA ALA A 89 7.92 9.80 -2.15
C ALA A 89 6.54 10.46 -2.22
N GLN A 90 6.24 11.42 -1.34
CA GLN A 90 5.01 12.21 -1.37
C GLN A 90 4.90 13.09 -2.62
N SER A 91 6.04 13.55 -3.16
CA SER A 91 6.09 14.33 -4.40
C SER A 91 6.02 13.47 -5.68
N CYS A 92 5.94 12.14 -5.54
CA CYS A 92 5.90 11.23 -6.67
C CYS A 92 4.65 11.46 -7.54
N SER A 93 4.87 11.66 -8.85
CA SER A 93 3.80 11.85 -9.84
C SER A 93 3.43 10.56 -10.58
N ARG A 94 4.08 9.43 -10.25
CA ARG A 94 3.82 8.14 -10.90
C ARG A 94 2.44 7.63 -10.51
N ARG A 95 1.71 7.10 -11.51
CA ARG A 95 0.46 6.40 -11.29
C ARG A 95 0.77 4.99 -10.78
N CYS A 96 0.48 4.72 -9.51
CA CYS A 96 0.69 3.41 -8.92
C CYS A 96 -0.63 2.74 -8.50
N TRP A 97 -0.70 1.42 -8.69
CA TRP A 97 -1.78 0.57 -8.17
C TRP A 97 -1.21 -0.74 -7.62
N ASP A 98 -0.08 -0.65 -6.92
CA ASP A 98 0.57 -1.79 -6.30
C ASP A 98 -0.11 -2.17 -4.97
N THR A 99 -0.06 -3.46 -4.63
CA THR A 99 -0.72 -3.99 -3.43
C THR A 99 -0.08 -3.48 -2.14
N THR A 100 1.20 -3.13 -2.14
CA THR A 100 1.88 -2.65 -0.93
C THR A 100 1.52 -1.20 -0.65
N ASN A 101 1.85 -0.26 -1.53
CA ASN A 101 1.66 1.16 -1.25
C ASN A 101 0.21 1.59 -1.50
N ALA A 102 -0.39 1.22 -2.63
CA ALA A 102 -1.72 1.72 -2.98
C ALA A 102 -2.81 1.07 -2.10
N GLU A 103 -2.77 -0.24 -1.86
CA GLU A 103 -3.75 -0.87 -0.98
C GLU A 103 -3.66 -0.34 0.46
N LEU A 104 -2.45 -0.30 1.03
CA LEU A 104 -2.26 0.20 2.40
C LEU A 104 -2.71 1.67 2.50
N SER A 105 -2.34 2.49 1.53
CA SER A 105 -2.76 3.90 1.50
C SER A 105 -4.27 4.05 1.39
N ILE A 106 -4.94 3.25 0.56
CA ILE A 106 -6.40 3.23 0.45
C ILE A 106 -7.03 2.82 1.79
N ARG A 107 -6.51 1.78 2.46
CA ARG A 107 -7.03 1.30 3.75
C ARG A 107 -6.86 2.32 4.87
N CYS A 108 -5.76 3.09 4.87
CA CYS A 108 -5.48 4.10 5.89
C CYS A 108 -6.24 5.42 5.70
N GLN A 109 -6.81 5.67 4.53
CA GLN A 109 -7.73 6.79 4.34
C GLN A 109 -9.05 6.50 5.06
N LEU A 110 -9.65 7.52 5.69
CA LEU A 110 -10.92 7.39 6.41
C LEU A 110 -12.01 6.73 5.55
N SER A 111 -12.12 7.13 4.28
CA SER A 111 -13.12 6.57 3.36
C SER A 111 -12.85 5.11 2.99
N GLY A 112 -11.60 4.64 3.03
CA GLY A 112 -11.27 3.23 2.79
C GLY A 112 -11.42 2.39 4.04
N PHE A 113 -10.99 2.93 5.19
CA PHE A 113 -11.17 2.30 6.49
C PHE A 113 -12.65 2.00 6.78
N LEU A 114 -13.53 3.01 6.60
CA LEU A 114 -14.97 2.85 6.82
C LEU A 114 -15.60 1.84 5.85
N TYR A 115 -15.15 1.81 4.59
CA TYR A 115 -15.66 0.88 3.59
C TYR A 115 -15.30 -0.58 3.91
N GLU A 116 -14.13 -0.81 4.50
CA GLU A 116 -13.58 -2.15 4.77
C GLU A 116 -13.73 -2.59 6.23
N ILE A 117 -14.45 -1.84 7.08
CA ILE A 117 -14.46 -2.07 8.53
C ILE A 117 -14.76 -3.53 8.91
N ASN A 118 -15.74 -4.15 8.26
CA ASN A 118 -16.11 -5.55 8.51
C ASN A 118 -15.00 -6.54 8.09
N ASN A 119 -14.29 -6.25 6.99
CA ASN A 119 -13.19 -7.09 6.51
C ASN A 119 -11.94 -6.88 7.38
N ASN A 120 -11.62 -5.65 7.76
CA ASN A 120 -10.52 -5.32 8.67
C ASN A 120 -10.69 -6.02 10.03
N VAL A 121 -11.90 -6.03 10.58
CA VAL A 121 -12.19 -6.77 11.83
C VAL A 121 -11.97 -8.27 11.64
N LYS A 122 -12.44 -8.86 10.54
CA LYS A 122 -12.20 -10.28 10.23
C LYS A 122 -10.71 -10.60 10.07
N ASP A 123 -9.96 -9.74 9.38
CA ASP A 123 -8.52 -9.88 9.21
C ASP A 123 -7.82 -9.86 10.57
N ILE A 124 -8.12 -8.88 11.44
CA ILE A 124 -7.55 -8.79 12.79
C ILE A 124 -7.89 -10.05 13.62
N MET A 125 -9.12 -10.55 13.55
CA MET A 125 -9.54 -11.74 14.28
C MET A 125 -8.89 -13.03 13.74
N ARG A 126 -8.42 -13.03 12.49
CA ARG A 126 -7.75 -14.19 11.86
C ARG A 126 -6.25 -14.26 12.18
N TYR A 127 -5.61 -13.10 12.40
CA TYR A 127 -4.17 -12.99 12.65
C TYR A 127 -3.81 -12.65 14.11
N LYS A 128 -4.81 -12.58 15.01
CA LYS A 128 -4.62 -12.64 16.47
C LYS A 128 -4.43 -14.08 16.91
#